data_AF-A0A377BC70-F1
#
_entry.id   AF-A0A377BC70-F1
#
_cell.length_a   1.000
_cell.length_b   1.000
_cell.length_c   1.000
_cell.angle_alpha   90.00
_cell.angle_beta   90.00
_cell.angle_gamma   90.00
#
_symmetry.space_group_name_H-M   'P 1'
#
loop_
_entity.id
_entity.type
_entity.pdbx_description
1 polymer ?
#
loop_
_entity_poly.entity_id
_entity_poly.type
_entity_poly.pdbx_seq_one_letter_code
_entity_poly.pdbx_strand_id
1 'polypeptide(L)'
;MHYLGIPTTRALSIVTSDSPVYRETVEPGAMLMRVAPSHLRFGHFEHFYYRREPEKVRQLADFAIRHYWSHLDDEEDKYRLWFNDVVARTASLIAQWQTVGFAHGVMNTDNMSLLGLTLDYGPFGFLDDYEPGFIVITRITKGVIALIINLLSRCGIYSVWRRHCLHLLP
;
A
#
# COMPACT_ATOMS: atom_id res chain seq x y z
N MET A 1 -9.95 1.63 -13.14
CA MET A 1 -8.70 0.96 -12.67
C MET A 1 -8.59 -0.48 -13.14
N HIS A 2 -9.39 -1.45 -12.66
CA HIS A 2 -9.28 -2.85 -13.09
C HIS A 2 -9.36 -3.03 -14.62
N TYR A 3 -10.37 -2.45 -15.26
CA TYR A 3 -10.53 -2.49 -16.72
C TYR A 3 -9.49 -1.67 -17.51
N LEU A 4 -8.74 -0.78 -16.84
CA LEU A 4 -7.59 -0.08 -17.42
C LEU A 4 -6.30 -0.90 -17.29
N GLY A 5 -6.37 -2.14 -16.78
CA GLY A 5 -5.20 -2.97 -16.51
C GLY A 5 -4.38 -2.53 -15.30
N ILE A 6 -4.90 -1.63 -14.45
CA ILE A 6 -4.19 -1.13 -13.27
C ILE A 6 -4.59 -1.98 -12.05
N PRO A 7 -3.61 -2.54 -11.29
CA PRO A 7 -3.89 -3.31 -10.09
C PRO A 7 -4.73 -2.54 -9.08
N THR A 8 -5.81 -3.16 -8.62
CA THR A 8 -6.75 -2.53 -7.69
C THR A 8 -7.57 -3.56 -6.93
N THR A 9 -8.08 -3.16 -5.76
CA THR A 9 -9.20 -3.83 -5.11
C THR A 9 -10.47 -3.79 -5.96
N ARG A 10 -11.37 -4.76 -5.76
CA ARG A 10 -12.61 -4.90 -6.53
C ARG A 10 -13.81 -4.55 -5.67
N ALA A 11 -14.76 -3.83 -6.24
CA ALA A 11 -16.10 -3.66 -5.69
C ALA A 11 -16.97 -4.80 -6.19
N LEU A 12 -17.58 -5.56 -5.27
CA LEU A 12 -18.47 -6.67 -5.59
C LEU A 12 -19.94 -6.26 -5.55
N SER A 13 -20.36 -5.56 -4.49
CA SER A 13 -21.73 -5.11 -4.32
C SER A 13 -21.81 -3.86 -3.43
N ILE A 14 -22.86 -3.08 -3.60
CA ILE A 14 -23.22 -1.94 -2.75
C ILE A 14 -24.61 -2.21 -2.19
N VAL A 15 -24.78 -2.03 -0.89
CA VAL A 15 -26.07 -2.11 -0.20
C VAL A 15 -26.33 -0.79 0.50
N THR A 16 -27.54 -0.27 0.38
CA THR A 16 -27.98 0.96 1.07
C THR A 16 -28.99 0.64 2.16
N SER A 17 -29.22 1.57 3.08
CA SER A 17 -30.25 1.49 4.10
C SER A 17 -30.87 2.86 4.38
N ASP A 18 -32.04 2.86 5.04
CA ASP A 18 -32.68 4.08 5.55
C ASP A 18 -32.00 4.60 6.84
N SER A 19 -30.86 4.02 7.25
CA SER A 19 -30.13 4.46 8.43
C SER A 19 -29.46 5.82 8.17
N PRO A 20 -29.74 6.86 8.97
CA PRO A 20 -29.14 8.17 8.75
C PRO A 20 -27.66 8.16 9.17
N VAL A 21 -26.79 8.67 8.31
CA VAL A 21 -25.37 8.94 8.58
C VAL A 21 -25.14 10.45 8.52
N TYR A 22 -24.63 11.01 9.60
CA TYR A 22 -24.41 12.45 9.73
C TYR A 22 -22.99 12.82 9.31
N ARG A 23 -22.85 13.60 8.24
CA ARG A 23 -21.61 14.25 7.79
C ARG A 23 -21.84 15.75 7.65
N GLU A 24 -21.36 16.39 6.58
CA GLU A 24 -21.74 17.77 6.22
C GLU A 24 -23.25 17.87 5.97
N THR A 25 -23.85 16.80 5.43
CA THR A 25 -25.30 16.62 5.33
C THR A 25 -25.70 15.24 5.86
N VAL A 26 -27.01 15.01 6.04
CA VAL A 26 -27.52 13.69 6.41
C VAL A 26 -27.62 12.83 5.15
N GLU A 27 -26.89 11.73 5.13
CA GLU A 27 -26.82 10.79 3.99
C GLU A 27 -27.36 9.41 4.39
N PRO A 28 -27.90 8.62 3.45
CA PRO A 28 -28.27 7.24 3.72
C PRO A 28 -27.01 6.38 3.96
N GLY A 29 -27.09 5.50 4.96
CA GLY A 29 -26.07 4.50 5.21
C GLY A 29 -25.87 3.58 4.01
N ALA A 30 -24.61 3.24 3.74
CA ALA A 30 -24.25 2.30 2.69
C ALA A 30 -23.06 1.45 3.10
N MET A 31 -23.01 0.23 2.56
CA MET A 31 -21.90 -0.70 2.69
C MET A 31 -21.42 -1.16 1.32
N LEU A 32 -20.11 -1.19 1.13
CA LEU A 32 -19.45 -1.68 -0.08
C LEU A 32 -18.73 -3.00 0.25
N MET A 33 -19.09 -4.07 -0.47
CA MET A 33 -18.34 -5.32 -0.40
C MET A 33 -17.08 -5.20 -1.25
N ARG A 34 -15.92 -5.09 -0.59
CA ARG A 34 -14.62 -5.01 -1.24
C ARG A 34 -13.92 -6.37 -1.25
N VAL A 35 -13.36 -6.74 -2.40
CA VAL A 35 -12.63 -7.99 -2.61
C VAL A 35 -11.21 -7.67 -3.04
N ALA A 36 -10.23 -8.35 -2.43
CA ALA A 36 -8.82 -8.23 -2.77
C ALA A 36 -8.09 -9.53 -2.40
N PRO A 37 -6.96 -9.86 -3.05
CA PRO A 37 -6.11 -10.97 -2.61
C PRO A 37 -5.62 -10.80 -1.17
N SER A 38 -5.36 -9.55 -0.76
CA SER A 38 -4.93 -9.18 0.59
C SER A 38 -5.35 -7.76 0.93
N HIS A 39 -5.55 -7.51 2.22
CA HIS A 39 -5.72 -6.16 2.78
C HIS A 39 -4.48 -5.69 3.58
N LEU A 40 -3.34 -6.37 3.42
CA LEU A 40 -2.07 -5.95 4.01
C LEU A 40 -1.68 -4.56 3.48
N ARG A 41 -1.24 -3.72 4.41
CA ARG A 41 -0.87 -2.31 4.21
C ARG A 41 0.49 -2.05 4.86
N PHE A 42 1.21 -1.02 4.44
CA PHE A 42 2.45 -0.63 5.12
C PHE A 42 2.21 -0.26 6.59
N GLY A 43 1.07 0.38 6.88
CA GLY A 43 0.66 0.71 8.25
C GLY A 43 0.56 -0.50 9.20
N HIS A 44 0.35 -1.73 8.71
CA HIS A 44 0.37 -2.92 9.57
C HIS A 44 1.77 -3.20 10.14
N PHE A 45 2.82 -2.97 9.35
CA PHE A 45 4.21 -3.15 9.80
C PHE A 45 4.60 -2.02 10.75
N GLU A 46 4.24 -0.78 10.42
CA GLU A 46 4.47 0.38 11.29
C GLU A 46 3.85 0.22 12.66
N HIS A 47 2.61 -0.28 12.72
CA HIS A 47 1.89 -0.49 13.98
C HIS A 47 2.70 -1.34 14.96
N PHE A 48 3.23 -2.48 14.51
CA PHE A 48 4.07 -3.34 15.36
C PHE A 48 5.47 -2.77 15.59
N TYR A 49 6.03 -2.07 14.60
CA TYR A 49 7.32 -1.44 14.72
C TYR A 49 7.35 -0.35 15.80
N TYR A 50 6.39 0.59 15.78
CA TYR A 50 6.33 1.67 16.78
C TYR A 50 5.98 1.16 18.18
N ARG A 51 5.33 -0.01 18.28
CA ARG A 51 5.11 -0.73 19.54
C ARG A 51 6.33 -1.49 20.03
N ARG A 52 7.44 -1.49 19.30
CA ARG A 52 8.67 -2.24 19.60
C ARG A 52 8.41 -3.75 19.70
N GLU A 53 7.56 -4.28 18.83
CA GLU A 53 7.22 -5.71 18.73
C GLU A 53 7.84 -6.33 17.46
N PRO A 54 9.18 -6.44 17.35
CA PRO A 54 9.86 -6.86 16.12
C PRO A 54 9.51 -8.28 15.68
N GLU A 55 9.20 -9.16 16.63
CA GLU A 55 8.77 -10.54 16.32
C GLU A 55 7.46 -10.56 15.53
N LYS A 56 6.54 -9.62 15.80
CA LYS A 56 5.29 -9.51 15.04
C LYS A 56 5.49 -8.90 13.67
N VAL A 57 6.44 -7.97 13.53
CA VAL A 57 6.87 -7.45 12.22
C VAL A 57 7.39 -8.60 11.36
N ARG A 58 8.26 -9.45 11.93
CA ARG A 58 8.78 -10.64 11.26
C ARG A 58 7.69 -11.64 10.92
N GLN A 59 6.80 -11.95 11.86
CA GLN A 59 5.67 -12.84 11.63
C GLN A 59 4.77 -12.36 10.48
N LEU A 60 4.53 -11.06 10.39
CA LEU A 60 3.74 -10.47 9.30
C LEU A 60 4.47 -10.57 7.96
N ALA A 61 5.79 -10.36 7.94
CA ALA A 61 6.61 -10.53 6.74
C ALA A 61 6.65 -12.00 6.28
N ASP A 62 6.86 -12.94 7.20
CA ASP A 62 6.81 -14.38 6.91
C ASP A 62 5.44 -14.81 6.38
N PHE A 63 4.36 -14.31 6.98
CA PHE A 63 2.99 -14.52 6.46
C PHE A 63 2.84 -13.97 5.04
N ALA A 64 3.29 -12.74 4.79
CA ALA A 64 3.18 -12.13 3.47
C ALA A 64 3.97 -12.92 2.41
N ILE A 65 5.21 -13.30 2.73
CA ILE A 65 6.07 -14.07 1.83
C ILE A 65 5.42 -15.42 1.51
N ARG A 66 5.05 -16.20 2.54
CA ARG A 66 4.45 -17.52 2.34
C ARG A 66 3.23 -17.52 1.43
N HIS A 67 2.35 -16.52 1.56
CA HIS A 67 1.07 -16.51 0.85
C HIS A 67 1.10 -15.78 -0.50
N TYR A 68 1.94 -14.75 -0.66
CA TYR A 68 1.92 -13.89 -1.85
C TYR A 68 3.25 -13.86 -2.62
N TRP A 69 4.33 -14.36 -2.01
CA TRP A 69 5.65 -14.56 -2.62
C TRP A 69 6.19 -15.96 -2.29
N SER A 70 5.36 -16.99 -2.43
CA SER A 70 5.73 -18.36 -2.03
C SER A 70 7.00 -18.88 -2.71
N HIS A 71 7.33 -18.37 -3.90
CA HIS A 71 8.56 -18.65 -4.63
C HIS A 71 9.84 -18.13 -3.93
N LEU A 72 9.73 -17.31 -2.89
CA LEU A 72 10.86 -16.79 -2.11
C LEU A 72 11.00 -17.50 -0.75
N ASP A 73 10.13 -18.41 -0.35
CA ASP A 73 10.11 -18.90 1.05
C ASP A 73 11.40 -19.66 1.44
N ASP A 74 12.01 -20.35 0.47
CA ASP A 74 13.26 -21.12 0.63
C ASP A 74 14.53 -20.31 0.31
N GLU A 75 14.39 -19.04 -0.07
CA GLU A 75 15.54 -18.18 -0.38
C GLU A 75 16.20 -17.66 0.91
N GLU A 76 17.52 -17.77 1.00
CA GLU A 76 18.29 -17.24 2.15
C GLU A 76 18.07 -15.73 2.32
N ASP A 77 17.96 -15.03 1.19
CA ASP A 77 17.80 -13.59 1.06
C ASP A 77 16.32 -13.14 0.95
N LYS A 78 15.36 -14.00 1.33
CA LYS A 78 13.92 -13.83 1.03
C LYS A 78 13.36 -12.46 1.37
N TYR A 79 13.74 -11.87 2.51
CA TYR A 79 13.24 -10.57 2.91
C TYR A 79 13.74 -9.43 2.02
N ARG A 80 14.99 -9.49 1.54
CA ARG A 80 15.56 -8.49 0.63
C ARG A 80 14.90 -8.59 -0.75
N LEU A 81 14.74 -9.81 -1.26
CA LEU A 81 14.09 -10.06 -2.54
C LEU A 81 12.61 -9.64 -2.50
N TRP A 82 11.88 -10.05 -1.46
CA TRP A 82 10.51 -9.64 -1.21
C TRP A 82 10.37 -8.12 -1.16
N PHE A 83 11.26 -7.47 -0.41
CA PHE A 83 11.26 -6.02 -0.29
C PHE A 83 11.46 -5.31 -1.63
N ASN A 84 12.43 -5.77 -2.43
CA ASN A 84 12.67 -5.23 -3.76
C ASN A 84 11.45 -5.36 -4.66
N ASP A 85 10.74 -6.49 -4.60
CA ASP A 85 9.52 -6.69 -5.39
C ASP A 85 8.36 -5.79 -4.92
N VAL A 86 8.20 -5.59 -3.61
CA VAL A 86 7.22 -4.63 -3.05
C VAL A 86 7.49 -3.20 -3.57
N VAL A 87 8.76 -2.79 -3.60
CA VAL A 87 9.17 -1.49 -4.16
C VAL A 87 8.85 -1.43 -5.65
N ALA A 88 9.19 -2.47 -6.42
CA ALA A 88 8.94 -2.53 -7.86
C ALA A 88 7.44 -2.46 -8.20
N ARG A 89 6.59 -3.20 -7.47
CA ARG A 89 5.13 -3.17 -7.64
C ARG A 89 4.55 -1.80 -7.34
N THR A 90 5.02 -1.17 -6.26
CA THR A 90 4.56 0.17 -5.90
C THR A 90 4.99 1.20 -6.95
N ALA A 91 6.23 1.14 -7.43
CA ALA A 91 6.72 2.02 -8.49
C ALA A 91 5.91 1.85 -9.79
N SER A 92 5.63 0.60 -10.19
CA SER A 92 4.80 0.28 -11.35
C SER A 92 3.39 0.83 -11.22
N LEU A 93 2.74 0.63 -10.06
CA LEU A 93 1.40 1.15 -9.77
C LEU A 93 1.34 2.67 -9.92
N ILE A 94 2.29 3.39 -9.33
CA ILE A 94 2.34 4.85 -9.39
C ILE A 94 2.59 5.31 -10.83
N ALA A 95 3.49 4.65 -11.56
CA ALA A 95 3.71 4.96 -12.98
C ALA A 95 2.42 4.81 -13.78
N GLN A 96 1.66 3.73 -13.58
CA GLN A 96 0.36 3.52 -14.23
C GLN A 96 -0.67 4.58 -13.84
N TRP A 97 -0.67 5.08 -12.60
CA TRP A 97 -1.54 6.19 -12.21
C TRP A 97 -1.21 7.46 -12.99
N GLN A 98 0.07 7.77 -13.14
CA GLN A 98 0.50 8.96 -13.88
C GLN A 98 0.10 8.87 -15.37
N THR A 99 0.19 7.69 -16.00
CA THR A 99 -0.14 7.55 -17.43
C THR A 99 -1.62 7.71 -17.74
N VAL A 100 -2.50 7.45 -16.77
CA VAL A 100 -3.97 7.62 -16.95
C VAL A 100 -4.52 8.87 -16.26
N GLY A 101 -3.64 9.75 -15.75
CA GLY A 101 -4.05 10.95 -15.05
C GLY A 101 -4.82 10.70 -13.75
N PHE A 102 -4.57 9.58 -13.07
CA PHE A 102 -5.23 9.25 -11.80
C PHE A 102 -4.51 9.89 -10.62
N ALA A 103 -5.25 10.66 -9.83
CA ALA A 103 -4.83 11.22 -8.56
C ALA A 103 -5.62 10.59 -7.40
N HIS A 104 -4.91 9.97 -6.45
CA HIS A 104 -5.52 9.24 -5.34
C HIS A 104 -6.06 10.14 -4.20
N GLY A 105 -5.43 11.30 -3.99
CA GLY A 105 -5.78 12.28 -2.94
C GLY A 105 -5.30 11.96 -1.52
N VAL A 106 -5.15 10.69 -1.13
CA VAL A 106 -4.73 10.31 0.23
C VAL A 106 -3.72 9.17 0.23
N MET A 107 -2.43 9.52 0.08
CA MET A 107 -1.31 8.57 0.07
C MET A 107 -0.65 8.42 1.44
N ASN A 108 -1.43 8.08 2.46
CA ASN A 108 -0.90 7.69 3.77
C ASN A 108 -0.45 6.22 3.74
N THR A 109 0.41 5.83 4.67
CA THR A 109 1.00 4.47 4.73
C THR A 109 -0.03 3.37 4.99
N ASP A 110 -1.13 3.69 5.65
CA ASP A 110 -2.28 2.83 5.81
C ASP A 110 -3.07 2.64 4.50
N ASN A 111 -3.00 3.56 3.54
CA ASN A 111 -3.62 3.37 2.22
C ASN A 111 -2.70 2.68 1.20
N MET A 112 -1.44 2.44 1.57
CA MET A 112 -0.49 1.75 0.68
C MET A 112 -0.63 0.23 0.82
N SER A 113 -1.16 -0.42 -0.21
CA SER A 113 -1.23 -1.88 -0.28
C SER A 113 0.17 -2.50 -0.40
N LEU A 114 0.43 -3.52 0.41
CA LEU A 114 1.69 -4.28 0.32
C LEU A 114 1.87 -4.98 -1.04
N LEU A 115 0.77 -5.35 -1.69
CA LEU A 115 0.77 -6.07 -2.95
C LEU A 115 0.83 -5.13 -4.17
N GLY A 116 0.92 -3.81 -3.97
CA GLY A 116 0.89 -2.83 -5.06
C GLY A 116 -0.49 -2.70 -5.70
N LEU A 117 -1.57 -2.75 -4.91
CA LEU A 117 -2.93 -2.51 -5.37
C LEU A 117 -3.37 -1.07 -5.08
N THR A 118 -4.14 -0.47 -5.99
CA THR A 118 -4.93 0.72 -5.68
C THR A 118 -5.97 0.36 -4.61
N LEU A 119 -5.97 1.09 -3.48
CA LEU A 119 -6.70 0.76 -2.26
C LEU A 119 -7.26 2.04 -1.62
N ASP A 120 -8.47 1.97 -1.06
CA ASP A 120 -9.13 3.08 -0.34
C ASP A 120 -9.39 4.32 -1.20
N TYR A 121 -10.34 4.16 -2.13
CA TYR A 121 -10.93 5.23 -2.93
C TYR A 121 -11.73 6.22 -2.05
N GLY A 122 -11.11 7.35 -1.72
CA GLY A 122 -11.75 8.48 -1.03
C GLY A 122 -11.87 9.69 -1.99
N PRO A 123 -11.16 10.80 -1.74
CA PRO A 123 -11.15 11.95 -2.65
C PRO A 123 -10.17 11.71 -3.82
N PHE A 124 -10.50 10.75 -4.69
CA PHE A 124 -9.73 10.51 -5.92
C PHE A 124 -10.30 11.31 -7.10
N GLY A 125 -9.48 11.52 -8.12
CA GLY A 125 -9.90 12.15 -9.37
C GLY A 125 -9.11 11.63 -10.57
N PHE A 126 -9.73 11.69 -11.74
CA PHE A 126 -9.03 11.58 -13.02
C PHE A 126 -8.88 12.98 -13.60
N LEU A 127 -7.78 13.23 -14.30
CA LEU A 127 -7.61 14.46 -15.07
C LEU A 127 -8.64 14.52 -16.20
N ASP A 128 -9.48 15.55 -16.20
CA ASP A 128 -10.32 15.89 -17.35
C ASP A 128 -9.49 16.68 -18.37
N ASP A 129 -8.99 17.86 -17.97
CA ASP A 129 -7.99 18.63 -18.72
C ASP A 129 -6.59 18.32 -18.19
N TYR A 130 -5.61 18.28 -19.10
CA TYR A 130 -4.22 18.05 -18.72
C TYR A 130 -3.67 19.25 -17.94
N GLU A 131 -3.64 19.11 -16.62
CA GLU A 131 -3.01 20.05 -15.70
C GLU A 131 -1.92 19.32 -14.89
N PRO A 132 -0.62 19.50 -15.22
CA PRO A 132 0.49 18.85 -14.49
C PRO A 132 0.52 19.14 -12.98
N GLY A 133 -0.12 20.25 -12.58
CA GLY A 133 -0.24 20.69 -11.20
C GLY A 133 -1.59 20.36 -10.55
N PHE A 134 -2.44 19.52 -11.18
CA PHE A 134 -3.76 19.21 -10.67
C PHE A 134 -3.70 18.59 -9.27
N ILE A 135 -4.33 19.27 -8.31
CA ILE A 135 -4.33 18.89 -6.90
C ILE A 135 -5.77 18.52 -6.51
N VAL A 136 -6.04 17.22 -6.37
CA VAL A 136 -7.33 16.69 -5.85
C VAL A 136 -7.39 16.70 -4.30
N ILE A 137 -6.44 17.41 -3.65
CA ILE A 137 -6.10 17.45 -2.22
C ILE A 137 -4.83 16.63 -1.90
N THR A 138 -3.75 17.36 -1.55
CA THR A 138 -2.44 17.00 -0.96
C THR A 138 -1.40 16.11 -1.68
N ARG A 139 -0.30 16.77 -2.12
CA ARG A 139 1.10 16.30 -2.29
C ARG A 139 1.34 14.94 -2.99
N ILE A 140 0.99 14.86 -4.26
CA ILE A 140 1.69 13.95 -5.19
C ILE A 140 2.71 14.83 -5.91
N THR A 141 3.99 14.89 -5.48
CA THR A 141 5.11 14.54 -6.40
C THR A 141 6.50 14.48 -5.73
N LYS A 142 6.65 14.58 -4.40
CA LYS A 142 7.98 14.44 -3.75
C LYS A 142 8.06 13.39 -2.63
N GLY A 143 6.91 12.86 -2.20
CA GLY A 143 6.79 12.04 -0.98
C GLY A 143 6.90 10.54 -1.21
N VAL A 144 6.34 9.97 -2.28
CA VAL A 144 6.06 8.52 -2.33
C VAL A 144 7.32 7.65 -2.36
N ILE A 145 8.32 8.02 -3.15
CA ILE A 145 9.61 7.30 -3.18
C ILE A 145 10.37 7.53 -1.87
N ALA A 146 10.36 8.76 -1.33
CA ALA A 146 10.98 9.07 -0.05
C ALA A 146 10.27 8.40 1.14
N LEU A 147 8.96 8.13 1.03
CA LEU A 147 8.10 7.46 2.00
C LEU A 147 8.43 5.96 2.01
N ILE A 148 8.49 5.29 0.85
CA ILE A 148 8.89 3.88 0.73
C ILE A 148 10.33 3.66 1.25
N ILE A 149 11.26 4.54 0.87
CA ILE A 149 12.66 4.46 1.32
C ILE A 149 12.78 4.77 2.82
N ASN A 150 12.12 5.82 3.35
CA ASN A 150 12.21 6.15 4.78
C ASN A 150 11.49 5.17 5.68
N LEU A 151 10.31 4.68 5.30
CA LEU A 151 9.50 3.85 6.19
C LEU A 151 10.07 2.46 6.39
N LEU A 152 10.71 1.88 5.38
CA LEU A 152 11.19 0.50 5.50
C LEU A 152 12.66 0.46 5.94
N SER A 153 13.39 1.57 5.74
CA SER A 153 14.63 1.86 6.48
C SER A 153 14.37 2.10 7.97
N ARG A 154 13.23 2.72 8.32
CA ARG A 154 12.84 2.99 9.71
C ARG A 154 12.11 1.83 10.38
N CYS A 155 11.31 1.01 9.70
CA CYS A 155 10.59 -0.14 10.28
C CYS A 155 11.48 -1.33 10.69
N GLY A 156 12.79 -1.12 10.76
CA GLY A 156 13.72 -2.10 11.28
C GLY A 156 13.93 -3.35 10.43
N ILE A 157 13.32 -3.49 9.25
CA ILE A 157 13.71 -4.52 8.29
C ILE A 157 15.16 -4.29 7.85
N TYR A 158 15.57 -3.02 7.70
CA TYR A 158 16.96 -2.65 7.46
C TYR A 158 17.87 -2.85 8.70
N SER A 159 17.34 -2.80 9.92
CA SER A 159 18.14 -3.05 11.14
C SER A 159 18.21 -4.55 11.49
N VAL A 160 17.21 -5.36 11.14
CA VAL A 160 17.28 -6.83 11.08
C VAL A 160 18.30 -7.25 10.03
N TRP A 161 18.27 -6.65 8.83
CA TRP A 161 19.29 -6.80 7.79
C TRP A 161 20.69 -6.44 8.30
N ARG A 162 20.85 -5.31 9.01
CA ARG A 162 22.14 -4.87 9.57
C ARG A 162 22.62 -5.72 10.76
N ARG A 163 21.72 -6.36 11.52
CA ARG A 163 22.07 -7.10 12.75
C ARG A 163 22.25 -8.60 12.52
N HIS A 164 21.79 -9.17 11.40
CA HIS A 164 21.98 -10.58 11.06
C HIS A 164 22.93 -10.84 9.87
N CYS A 165 23.11 -9.92 8.92
CA CYS A 165 23.91 -10.18 7.71
C CYS A 165 25.32 -9.55 7.73
N LEU A 166 25.64 -8.66 8.68
CA LEU A 166 26.96 -8.00 8.74
C LEU A 166 28.09 -8.86 9.35
N HIS A 167 27.80 -10.09 9.78
CA HIS A 167 28.83 -11.04 10.24
C HIS A 167 29.22 -12.07 9.17
N LEU A 168 28.66 -11.98 7.95
CA LEU A 168 28.86 -12.99 6.89
C LEU A 168 29.31 -12.42 5.53
N LEU A 169 29.78 -11.17 5.47
CA LEU A 169 30.49 -10.66 4.31
C LEU A 169 31.85 -10.05 4.75
N PRO A 170 32.95 -10.36 4.05
CA PRO A 170 34.29 -9.86 4.37
C PRO A 170 34.43 -8.34 4.23
#